data_AF-A0A5B0TU94-F1
#
_entry.id   AF-A0A5B0TU94-F1
#
_cell.length_a   1.000
_cell.length_b   1.000
_cell.length_c   1.000
_cell.angle_alpha   90.00
_cell.angle_beta   90.00
_cell.angle_gamma   90.00
#
_symmetry.space_group_name_H-M   'P 1'
#
loop_
_entity.id
_entity.type
_entity.pdbx_description
1 polymer ?
#
loop_
_entity_poly.entity_id
_entity_poly.type
_entity_poly.pdbx_seq_one_letter_code
_entity_poly.pdbx_strand_id
1 'polypeptide(L)'
;MLKKFIRYLILGLGLYALIAALVITFYKDDPQAMIWQDREAFNKRYIEKLSLENPVTLNSVLDYLGSPDLTYAKRDGEQVFQIVFYRTQHITSDGITTMDECTGLLFKNGQLFLWGPSAYNKYQEQN
;
A
#
# COMPACT_ATOMS: atom_id res chain seq x y z
N MET A 1 8.31 -41.38 -32.86
CA MET A 1 7.12 -40.86 -32.13
C MET A 1 7.55 -40.06 -30.89
N LEU A 2 8.28 -40.65 -29.94
CA LEU A 2 8.65 -40.01 -28.66
C LEU A 2 9.49 -38.72 -28.77
N LYS A 3 10.47 -38.64 -29.68
CA LYS A 3 11.26 -37.40 -29.90
C LYS A 3 10.42 -36.20 -30.35
N LYS A 4 9.39 -36.44 -31.18
CA LYS A 4 8.46 -35.39 -31.64
C LYS A 4 7.57 -34.95 -30.47
N PHE A 5 7.09 -35.90 -29.68
CA PHE A 5 6.33 -35.63 -28.46
C PHE A 5 7.11 -34.77 -27.45
N ILE A 6 8.36 -35.16 -27.13
CA ILE A 6 9.22 -34.39 -26.21
C ILE A 6 9.47 -32.97 -26.75
N ARG A 7 9.67 -32.80 -28.06
CA ARG A 7 9.86 -31.48 -28.67
C ARG A 7 8.63 -30.57 -28.49
N TYR A 8 7.42 -31.11 -28.69
CA TYR A 8 6.19 -30.33 -28.47
C TYR A 8 5.94 -30.03 -26.99
N LEU A 9 6.32 -30.94 -26.09
CA LEU A 9 6.23 -30.71 -24.64
C LEU A 9 7.16 -29.58 -24.18
N ILE A 10 8.41 -29.56 -24.66
CA ILE A 10 9.36 -28.46 -24.36
C ILE A 10 8.87 -27.14 -24.94
N LEU A 11 8.36 -27.13 -26.17
CA LEU A 11 7.79 -25.93 -26.78
C LEU A 11 6.57 -25.40 -26.01
N GLY A 12 5.68 -26.30 -25.57
CA GLY A 12 4.53 -25.94 -24.75
C GLY A 12 4.94 -25.35 -23.39
N LEU A 13 5.91 -25.97 -22.71
CA LEU A 13 6.43 -25.46 -21.45
C LEU A 13 7.13 -24.10 -21.61
N GLY A 14 7.90 -23.94 -22.69
CA GLY A 14 8.56 -22.67 -23.02
C GLY A 14 7.55 -21.56 -23.31
N LEU A 15 6.50 -21.85 -24.07
CA LEU A 15 5.41 -20.92 -24.33
C LEU A 15 4.66 -20.55 -23.04
N TYR A 16 4.38 -21.53 -22.18
CA TYR A 16 3.77 -21.29 -20.88
C TYR A 16 4.64 -20.38 -19.99
N ALA A 17 5.93 -20.67 -19.88
CA ALA A 17 6.86 -19.86 -19.10
C ALA A 17 6.96 -18.42 -19.64
N LEU A 18 6.96 -18.25 -20.96
CA LEU A 18 6.94 -16.94 -21.60
C LEU A 18 5.67 -16.17 -21.27
N ILE A 19 4.49 -16.79 -21.38
CA ILE A 19 3.22 -16.16 -21.03
C ILE A 19 3.17 -15.79 -19.55
N ALA A 20 3.58 -16.70 -18.65
CA ALA A 20 3.62 -16.44 -17.22
C ALA A 20 4.55 -15.26 -16.87
N ALA A 21 5.73 -15.19 -17.48
CA ALA A 21 6.64 -14.07 -17.31
C ALA A 21 6.02 -12.75 -17.79
N LEU A 22 5.35 -12.76 -18.96
CA LEU A 22 4.64 -11.58 -19.45
C LEU A 22 3.57 -11.13 -18.45
N VAL A 23 2.72 -12.03 -17.95
CA VAL A 23 1.70 -11.67 -16.95
C VAL A 23 2.32 -11.03 -15.71
N ILE A 24 3.36 -11.64 -15.12
CA ILE A 24 4.03 -11.10 -13.93
C ILE A 24 4.67 -9.73 -14.19
N THR A 25 5.18 -9.49 -15.40
CA THR A 25 5.83 -8.21 -15.74
C THR A 25 4.85 -7.09 -16.11
N PHE A 26 3.70 -7.42 -16.70
CA PHE A 26 2.76 -6.45 -17.25
C PHE A 26 1.48 -6.25 -16.42
N TYR A 27 1.05 -7.25 -15.65
CA TYR A 27 -0.01 -7.10 -14.67
C TYR A 27 0.60 -6.73 -13.32
N LYS A 28 0.48 -5.45 -12.97
CA LYS A 28 0.82 -4.98 -11.62
C LYS A 28 -0.35 -5.28 -10.70
N ASP A 29 -0.05 -5.83 -9.53
CA ASP A 29 -1.03 -5.97 -8.46
C ASP A 29 -1.52 -4.56 -8.07
N ASP A 30 -2.83 -4.33 -8.16
CA ASP A 30 -3.47 -3.11 -7.68
C ASP A 30 -4.01 -3.38 -6.26
N PRO A 31 -3.43 -2.79 -5.19
CA PRO A 31 -3.92 -2.95 -3.83
C PRO A 31 -5.39 -2.54 -3.66
N GLN A 32 -5.91 -1.66 -4.52
CA GLN A 32 -7.32 -1.23 -4.49
C GLN A 32 -8.28 -2.27 -5.06
N ALA A 33 -7.79 -3.17 -5.92
CA ALA A 33 -8.57 -4.28 -6.47
C ALA A 33 -8.58 -5.52 -5.54
N MET A 34 -7.82 -5.50 -4.45
CA MET A 34 -7.82 -6.57 -3.45
C MET A 34 -9.16 -6.64 -2.72
N ILE A 35 -9.53 -7.86 -2.30
CA ILE A 35 -10.67 -8.04 -1.38
C ILE A 35 -10.33 -7.32 -0.07
N TRP A 36 -11.32 -6.66 0.54
CA TRP A 36 -11.10 -5.75 1.66
C TRP A 36 -10.33 -6.37 2.84
N GLN A 37 -10.55 -7.65 3.18
CA GLN A 37 -9.80 -8.34 4.24
C GLN A 37 -8.30 -8.45 3.92
N ASP A 38 -7.97 -8.74 2.67
CA ASP A 38 -6.58 -8.87 2.22
C ASP A 38 -5.90 -7.50 2.17
N ARG A 39 -6.62 -6.46 1.71
CA ARG A 39 -6.14 -5.07 1.71
C ARG A 39 -5.82 -4.58 3.13
N GLU A 40 -6.68 -4.85 4.11
CA GLU A 40 -6.44 -4.51 5.52
C GLU A 40 -5.17 -5.17 6.06
N ALA A 41 -5.04 -6.48 5.86
CA ALA A 41 -3.87 -7.23 6.32
C ALA A 41 -2.58 -6.79 5.60
N PHE A 42 -2.67 -6.47 4.30
CA PHE A 42 -1.58 -5.96 3.49
C PHE A 42 -1.10 -4.59 3.99
N ASN A 43 -2.02 -3.64 4.16
CA ASN A 43 -1.74 -2.30 4.70
C ASN A 43 -1.08 -2.39 6.08
N LYS A 44 -1.67 -3.18 6.98
CA LYS A 44 -1.16 -3.38 8.34
C LYS A 44 0.27 -3.89 8.35
N ARG A 45 0.57 -4.96 7.59
CA ARG A 45 1.91 -5.56 7.51
C ARG A 45 2.96 -4.61 6.94
N TYR A 46 2.59 -3.74 6.01
CA TYR A 46 3.52 -2.74 5.48
C TYR A 46 3.79 -1.64 6.51
N ILE A 47 2.73 -1.08 7.11
CA ILE A 47 2.85 0.03 8.06
C ILE A 47 3.63 -0.38 9.31
N GLU A 48 3.41 -1.58 9.85
CA GLU A 48 4.16 -2.12 11.00
C GLU A 48 5.67 -2.26 10.76
N LYS A 49 6.11 -2.31 9.49
CA LYS A 49 7.53 -2.39 9.12
C LYS A 49 8.19 -1.03 8.94
N LEU A 50 7.43 0.06 8.97
CA LEU A 50 7.97 1.40 8.76
C LEU A 50 8.81 1.81 9.97
N SER A 51 10.07 2.18 9.69
CA SER A 51 10.98 2.74 10.69
C SER A 51 11.05 4.26 10.55
N LEU A 52 11.08 4.96 11.69
CA LEU A 52 11.34 6.40 11.73
C LEU A 52 12.82 6.73 11.52
N GLU A 53 13.72 5.76 11.67
CA GLU A 53 15.16 5.93 11.44
C GLU A 53 15.50 5.97 9.94
N ASN A 54 14.68 5.32 9.12
CA ASN A 54 14.80 5.31 7.66
C ASN A 54 13.45 5.73 7.04
N PRO A 55 13.12 7.04 7.08
CA PRO A 55 11.80 7.53 6.74
C PRO A 55 11.51 7.34 5.24
N VAL A 56 10.37 6.71 4.94
CA VAL A 56 9.84 6.60 3.58
C VAL A 56 9.16 7.90 3.15
N THR A 57 9.03 8.10 1.84
CA THR A 57 8.31 9.26 1.30
C THR A 57 6.83 8.97 1.10
N LEU A 58 6.00 10.01 1.11
CA LEU A 58 4.56 9.89 0.83
C LEU A 58 4.33 9.21 -0.52
N ASN A 59 5.05 9.62 -1.56
CA ASN A 59 4.92 9.03 -2.90
C ASN A 59 5.24 7.53 -2.88
N SER A 60 6.30 7.12 -2.19
CA SER A 60 6.64 5.69 -2.05
C SER A 60 5.54 4.89 -1.36
N VAL A 61 4.85 5.48 -0.40
CA VAL A 61 3.72 4.84 0.28
C VAL A 61 2.51 4.76 -0.65
N LEU A 62 2.18 5.83 -1.38
CA LEU A 62 1.08 5.85 -2.35
C LEU A 62 1.32 4.86 -3.51
N ASP A 63 2.56 4.75 -3.98
CA ASP A 63 2.93 3.81 -5.05
C ASP A 63 2.79 2.35 -4.59
N TYR A 64 3.00 2.07 -3.30
CA TYR A 64 3.00 0.70 -2.76
C TYR A 64 1.65 0.27 -2.19
N LEU A 65 0.94 1.16 -1.47
CA LEU A 65 -0.36 0.89 -0.85
C LEU A 65 -1.55 1.37 -1.69
N GLY A 66 -1.30 2.13 -2.76
CA GLY A 66 -2.33 2.79 -3.55
C GLY A 66 -2.95 3.99 -2.82
N SER A 67 -4.16 4.36 -3.22
CA SER A 67 -4.88 5.48 -2.64
C SER A 67 -5.26 5.23 -1.16
N PRO A 68 -5.05 6.21 -0.27
CA PRO A 68 -5.50 6.13 1.11
C PRO A 68 -7.01 6.29 1.23
N ASP A 69 -7.58 5.83 2.35
CA ASP A 69 -9.02 5.91 2.63
C ASP A 69 -9.42 7.32 3.10
N LEU A 70 -8.54 8.00 3.86
CA LEU A 70 -8.71 9.41 4.26
C LEU A 70 -7.38 10.16 4.09
N THR A 71 -7.45 11.44 3.74
CA THR A 71 -6.28 12.31 3.59
C THR A 71 -6.58 13.71 4.10
N TYR A 72 -5.65 14.26 4.88
CA TYR A 72 -5.70 15.65 5.32
C TYR A 72 -4.33 16.30 5.10
N ALA A 73 -4.34 17.58 4.77
CA ALA A 73 -3.12 18.37 4.60
C ALA A 73 -3.28 19.75 5.24
N LYS A 74 -2.21 20.22 5.86
CA LYS A 74 -2.04 21.56 6.42
C LYS A 74 -0.71 22.14 5.95
N ARG A 75 -0.64 23.46 5.89
CA ARG A 75 0.60 24.19 5.65
C ARG A 75 0.80 25.17 6.80
N ASP A 76 1.92 25.03 7.48
CA ASP A 76 2.39 25.93 8.53
C ASP A 76 3.65 26.65 8.01
N GLY A 77 3.48 27.88 7.53
CA GLY A 77 4.54 28.64 6.85
C GLY A 77 5.09 27.90 5.62
N GLU A 78 6.38 27.54 5.67
CA GLU A 78 7.05 26.76 4.62
C GLU A 78 6.91 25.23 4.81
N GLN A 79 6.41 24.78 5.95
CA GLN A 79 6.27 23.36 6.26
C GLN A 79 4.90 22.85 5.79
N VAL A 80 4.90 21.70 5.12
CA VAL A 80 3.69 21.01 4.68
C VAL A 80 3.54 19.74 5.51
N PHE A 81 2.44 19.66 6.26
CA PHE A 81 2.08 18.47 7.01
C PHE A 81 0.94 17.76 6.30
N GLN A 82 1.13 16.47 6.00
CA GLN A 82 0.13 15.64 5.36
C GLN A 82 -0.06 14.39 6.18
N ILE A 83 -1.30 14.04 6.49
CA ILE A 83 -1.61 12.76 7.12
C ILE A 83 -2.53 11.97 6.21
N VAL A 84 -2.15 10.72 5.96
CA VAL A 84 -2.95 9.76 5.20
C VAL A 84 -3.31 8.59 6.09
N PHE A 85 -4.49 8.04 5.87
CA PHE A 85 -5.04 6.93 6.63
C PHE A 85 -5.29 5.75 5.70
N TYR A 86 -4.81 4.59 6.11
CA TYR A 86 -5.15 3.32 5.48
C TYR A 86 -5.91 2.47 6.47
N ARG A 87 -6.97 1.81 6.01
CA ARG A 87 -7.72 0.82 6.77
C ARG A 87 -6.79 -0.35 7.10
N THR A 88 -6.68 -0.67 8.38
CA THR A 88 -5.77 -1.72 8.91
C THR A 88 -6.48 -2.69 9.84
N GLN A 89 -7.72 -2.40 10.21
CA GLN A 89 -8.53 -3.24 11.08
C GLN A 89 -10.01 -3.06 10.78
N HIS A 90 -10.78 -4.09 11.07
CA HIS A 90 -12.22 -4.08 10.94
C HIS A 90 -12.87 -3.83 12.32
N ILE A 91 -13.75 -2.85 12.41
CA ILE A 91 -14.57 -2.59 13.61
C ILE A 91 -16.05 -2.82 13.28
N THR A 92 -16.57 -2.20 12.22
CA THR A 92 -17.98 -2.30 11.82
C THR A 92 -18.17 -2.70 10.35
N SER A 93 -19.24 -3.45 10.07
CA SER A 93 -19.62 -3.90 8.73
C SER A 93 -20.76 -3.05 8.13
N ASP A 94 -20.71 -1.74 8.30
CA ASP A 94 -21.71 -0.79 7.80
C ASP A 94 -21.39 -0.22 6.40
N GLY A 95 -20.22 -0.59 5.85
CA GLY A 95 -19.76 -0.14 4.53
C GLY A 95 -19.14 1.25 4.54
N ILE A 96 -18.94 1.86 5.71
CA ILE A 96 -18.28 3.16 5.87
C ILE A 96 -16.90 2.91 6.48
N THR A 97 -15.87 3.57 5.97
CA THR A 97 -14.54 3.52 6.60
C THR A 97 -14.37 4.73 7.51
N THR A 98 -14.14 4.45 8.79
CA THR A 98 -13.92 5.47 9.81
C THR A 98 -12.46 5.50 10.27
N MET A 99 -12.06 6.59 10.92
CA MET A 99 -10.66 6.82 11.29
C MET A 99 -10.14 5.83 12.35
N ASP A 100 -11.02 5.30 13.20
CA ASP A 100 -10.72 4.26 14.20
C ASP A 100 -10.46 2.88 13.59
N GLU A 101 -10.86 2.65 12.33
CA GLU A 101 -10.51 1.45 11.54
C GLU A 101 -9.16 1.59 10.82
N CYS A 102 -8.54 2.77 10.89
CA CYS A 102 -7.38 3.13 10.10
C CYS A 102 -6.13 3.38 10.95
N THR A 103 -4.97 3.18 10.33
CA THR A 103 -3.69 3.65 10.87
C THR A 103 -3.25 4.90 10.11
N GLY A 104 -2.99 5.98 10.86
CA GLY A 104 -2.51 7.25 10.32
C GLY A 104 -1.00 7.25 10.10
N LEU A 105 -0.58 7.81 8.96
CA LEU A 105 0.82 8.07 8.60
C LEU A 105 0.96 9.58 8.40
N LEU A 106 1.67 10.23 9.30
CA LEU A 106 1.96 11.66 9.26
C LEU A 106 3.28 11.90 8.56
N PHE A 107 3.23 12.74 7.54
CA PHE A 107 4.35 13.20 6.74
C PHE A 107 4.60 14.69 7.00
N LYS A 108 5.88 15.04 7.06
CA LYS A 108 6.36 16.42 7.10
C LYS A 108 7.23 16.65 5.87
N ASN A 109 6.86 17.62 5.03
CA ASN A 109 7.52 17.91 3.76
C ASN A 109 7.71 16.66 2.88
N GLY A 110 6.70 15.78 2.87
CA GLY A 110 6.71 14.54 2.09
C GLY A 110 7.49 13.37 2.69
N GLN A 111 8.15 13.53 3.85
CA GLN A 111 8.86 12.45 4.54
C GLN A 111 8.07 11.95 5.76
N LEU A 112 8.07 10.64 5.99
CA LEU A 112 7.39 10.03 7.13
C LEU A 112 7.97 10.59 8.43
N PHE A 113 7.10 11.22 9.22
CA PHE A 113 7.46 11.85 10.48
C PHE A 113 6.99 11.03 11.68
N LEU A 114 5.78 10.48 11.60
CA LEU A 114 5.19 9.65 12.66
C LEU A 114 4.11 8.75 12.06
N TRP A 115 3.85 7.59 12.67
CA TRP A 115 2.72 6.74 12.31
C TRP A 115 2.09 6.10 13.54
N GLY A 116 0.88 5.58 13.39
CA GLY A 116 0.14 4.94 14.49
C GLY A 116 -0.85 5.89 15.19
N PRO A 117 -1.35 5.49 16.37
CA PRO A 117 -2.44 6.20 17.05
C PRO A 117 -2.14 7.66 17.40
N SER A 118 -0.86 7.98 17.65
CA SER A 118 -0.42 9.34 18.00
C SER A 118 -0.24 10.27 16.78
N ALA A 119 -0.21 9.72 15.56
CA ALA A 119 0.03 10.50 14.35
C ALA A 119 -1.03 11.59 14.15
N TYR A 120 -2.31 11.27 14.37
CA TYR A 120 -3.40 12.23 14.21
C TYR A 120 -3.37 13.34 15.27
N ASN A 121 -3.12 12.99 16.53
CA ASN A 121 -2.95 13.99 17.59
C ASN A 121 -1.81 14.95 17.25
N LYS A 122 -0.68 14.41 16.77
CA LYS A 122 0.46 15.22 16.37
C LYS A 122 0.16 16.14 15.19
N TYR A 123 -0.65 15.68 14.24
CA TYR A 123 -1.14 16.49 13.13
C TYR A 123 -2.08 17.63 13.58
N GLN A 124 -2.89 17.39 14.62
CA GLN A 124 -3.76 18.43 15.18
C GLN A 124 -2.98 19.52 15.93
N GLU A 125 -1.87 19.16 16.57
CA GLU A 125 -0.96 20.12 17.23
C GLU A 125 -0.25 21.07 16.26
N GLN A 126 -0.16 20.73 14.96
CA GLN A 126 0.42 21.64 13.96
C GLN A 126 -0.67 22.64 13.53
N ASN A 127 -0.38 23.93 13.70
CA ASN A 127 -1.27 25.05 13.37
C ASN A 127 -1.24 25.38 11.88
#